data_AF-L7R1U1-F1
#
_entry.id   AF-L7R1U1-F1
#
_cell.length_a   1.000
_cell.length_b   1.000
_cell.length_c   1.000
_cell.angle_alpha   90.00
_cell.angle_beta   90.00
_cell.angle_gamma   90.00
#
_symmetry.space_group_name_H-M   'P 1'
#
loop_
_entity.id
_entity.type
_entity.pdbx_description
1 polymer ?
#
loop_
_entity_poly.entity_id
_entity_poly.type
_entity_poly.pdbx_seq_one_letter_code
_entity_poly.pdbx_strand_id
1 'polypeptide(L)'
;LRFIKKTLKNHADEVVTLHKGTPMTLKAVFQSMNLSTYDLTVDMLDVHADRNTFHRFDKFNAKYNPIGESRLREVFLKTDNHMNGKYFARIINEVAADLEESKYQNAELRLSIYGKSPNEWAKLANWAIQYNVHSDNVRWLIQIPRLYDIFKVNKIMNNFQQFLSNIFQPLFEVSLDPNNNIELHKFLTHVIGFDSVDDESKPENPILDPDVRTPEEWDDDENPPYAYYLYYMYANMNMLNQLRKEQGMNTFVLRP
;
A
#
# COMPACT_ATOMS: atom_id res chain seq x y z
N LEU A 1 0.92 -17.61 9.73
CA LEU A 1 1.36 -18.99 9.42
C LEU A 1 0.23 -20.03 9.44
N ARG A 2 -0.57 -20.13 10.51
CA ARG A 2 -1.69 -21.10 10.58
C ARG A 2 -2.64 -20.98 9.39
N PHE A 3 -3.02 -19.76 9.01
CA PHE A 3 -3.82 -19.47 7.82
C PHE A 3 -3.23 -20.10 6.55
N ILE A 4 -1.95 -19.82 6.26
CA ILE A 4 -1.27 -20.34 5.06
C ILE A 4 -1.27 -21.87 5.03
N LYS A 5 -0.97 -22.52 6.17
CA LYS A 5 -1.00 -23.99 6.27
C LYS A 5 -2.41 -24.56 6.02
N LYS A 6 -3.45 -23.92 6.57
CA LYS A 6 -4.86 -24.29 6.37
C LYS A 6 -5.28 -24.11 4.91
N THR A 7 -4.90 -22.98 4.29
CA THR A 7 -5.20 -22.69 2.88
C THR A 7 -4.51 -23.66 1.95
N LEU A 8 -3.23 -24.00 2.18
CA LEU A 8 -2.53 -25.01 1.39
C LEU A 8 -3.15 -26.40 1.52
N LYS A 9 -3.71 -26.76 2.69
CA LYS A 9 -4.42 -28.04 2.87
C LYS A 9 -5.75 -28.08 2.11
N ASN A 10 -6.50 -26.97 2.09
CA ASN A 10 -7.88 -26.95 1.62
C ASN A 10 -8.03 -26.43 0.16
N HIS A 11 -7.05 -25.68 -0.34
CA HIS A 11 -7.09 -24.97 -1.62
C HIS A 11 -5.79 -25.17 -2.41
N ALA A 12 -5.17 -26.35 -2.30
CA ALA A 12 -3.89 -26.67 -2.92
C ALA A 12 -3.87 -26.47 -4.44
N ASP A 13 -4.99 -26.78 -5.09
CA ASP A 13 -5.13 -26.80 -6.56
C ASP A 13 -5.65 -25.47 -7.13
N GLU A 14 -5.92 -24.47 -6.28
CA GLU A 14 -6.33 -23.14 -6.72
C GLU A 14 -5.16 -22.45 -7.44
N VAL A 15 -5.41 -21.90 -8.63
CA VAL A 15 -4.42 -21.14 -9.40
C VAL A 15 -4.21 -19.80 -8.71
N VAL A 16 -2.98 -19.47 -8.31
CA VAL A 16 -2.70 -18.28 -7.47
C VAL A 16 -1.76 -17.27 -8.11
N THR A 17 -1.02 -17.64 -9.16
CA THR A 17 -0.11 -16.75 -9.88
C THR A 17 0.15 -17.28 -11.29
N LEU A 18 0.69 -16.42 -12.16
CA LEU A 18 1.18 -16.76 -13.49
C LEU A 18 2.71 -16.68 -13.49
N HIS A 19 3.39 -17.80 -13.73
CA HIS A 19 4.84 -17.79 -13.90
C HIS A 19 5.20 -17.89 -15.38
N LYS A 20 5.79 -16.81 -15.93
CA LYS A 20 6.13 -16.71 -17.36
C LYS A 20 4.94 -17.01 -18.29
N GLY A 21 3.74 -16.59 -17.90
CA GLY A 21 2.50 -16.85 -18.63
C GLY A 21 1.82 -18.18 -18.31
N THR A 22 2.47 -19.08 -17.57
CA THR A 22 1.88 -20.38 -17.19
C THR A 22 1.18 -20.29 -15.84
N PRO A 23 -0.10 -20.70 -15.73
CA PRO A 23 -0.80 -20.80 -14.46
C PRO A 23 -0.09 -21.72 -13.46
N MET A 24 0.12 -21.23 -12.24
CA MET A 24 0.65 -22.02 -11.13
C MET A 24 -0.39 -22.13 -10.02
N THR A 25 -0.62 -23.36 -9.57
CA THR A 25 -1.45 -23.63 -8.38
C THR A 25 -0.69 -23.31 -7.11
N LEU A 26 -1.43 -23.14 -5.99
CA LEU A 26 -0.82 -22.91 -4.69
C LEU A 26 0.19 -24.00 -4.33
N LYS A 27 -0.14 -25.26 -4.61
CA LYS A 27 0.77 -26.40 -4.45
C LYS A 27 2.04 -26.27 -5.31
N ALA A 28 1.89 -25.88 -6.57
CA ALA A 28 3.02 -25.70 -7.48
C ALA A 28 3.96 -24.57 -7.02
N VAL A 29 3.41 -23.48 -6.47
CA VAL A 29 4.21 -22.39 -5.89
C VAL A 29 5.09 -22.91 -4.75
N PHE A 30 4.51 -23.64 -3.81
CA PHE A 30 5.27 -24.23 -2.69
C PHE A 30 6.33 -25.23 -3.15
N GLN A 31 6.00 -26.09 -4.12
CA GLN A 31 6.94 -27.03 -4.71
C GLN A 31 8.11 -26.31 -5.41
N SER A 32 7.84 -25.22 -6.13
CA SER A 32 8.88 -24.45 -6.83
C SER A 32 9.88 -23.78 -5.89
N MET A 33 9.48 -23.54 -4.64
CA MET A 33 10.35 -22.98 -3.58
C MET A 33 11.04 -24.07 -2.76
N ASN A 34 10.81 -25.36 -3.09
CA ASN A 34 11.26 -26.52 -2.33
C ASN A 34 10.87 -26.44 -0.83
N LEU A 35 9.68 -25.91 -0.54
CA LEU A 35 9.18 -25.72 0.82
C LEU A 35 8.13 -26.77 1.17
N SER A 36 8.30 -27.43 2.31
CA SER A 36 7.22 -28.21 2.92
C SER A 36 6.33 -27.32 3.82
N THR A 37 5.13 -27.82 4.13
CA THR A 37 4.22 -27.18 5.10
C THR A 37 4.80 -27.08 6.51
N TYR A 38 5.77 -27.94 6.84
CA TYR A 38 6.43 -27.95 8.15
C TYR A 38 7.53 -26.90 8.22
N ASP A 39 8.19 -26.62 7.09
CA ASP A 39 9.32 -25.68 6.99
C ASP A 39 8.89 -24.21 6.86
N LEU A 40 7.58 -23.93 6.78
CA LEU A 40 7.07 -22.57 6.65
C LEU A 40 7.31 -21.76 7.93
N THR A 41 8.30 -20.86 7.88
CA THR A 41 8.58 -19.84 8.89
C THR A 41 8.09 -18.46 8.44
N VAL A 42 8.10 -17.48 9.36
CA VAL A 42 7.76 -16.10 9.03
C VAL A 42 8.87 -15.45 8.18
N ASP A 43 10.14 -15.85 8.35
CA ASP A 43 11.27 -15.40 7.52
C ASP A 43 11.03 -15.67 6.02
N MET A 44 10.43 -16.82 5.69
CA MET A 44 10.15 -17.22 4.31
C MET A 44 9.09 -16.35 3.62
N LEU A 45 8.28 -15.61 4.39
CA LEU A 45 7.31 -14.65 3.86
C LEU A 45 7.93 -13.29 3.57
N ASP A 46 9.19 -13.07 3.96
CA ASP A 46 9.93 -11.81 3.81
C ASP A 46 9.14 -10.58 4.32
N VAL A 47 8.50 -10.76 5.49
CA VAL A 47 7.64 -9.75 6.14
C VAL A 47 8.31 -9.02 7.30
N HIS A 48 9.55 -9.36 7.64
CA HIS A 48 10.23 -8.84 8.83
C HIS A 48 10.58 -7.35 8.70
N ALA A 49 10.31 -6.61 9.78
CA ALA A 49 11.00 -5.37 10.09
C ALA A 49 11.96 -5.70 11.24
N ASP A 50 13.20 -6.04 10.91
CA ASP A 50 14.22 -6.37 11.91
C ASP A 50 14.88 -5.08 12.45
N ARG A 51 15.38 -5.05 13.68
CA ARG A 51 16.28 -3.95 14.11
C ARG A 51 17.51 -3.82 13.18
N ASN A 52 17.89 -4.91 12.52
CA ASN A 52 18.93 -4.90 11.48
C ASN A 52 18.44 -4.49 10.07
N THR A 53 17.16 -4.16 9.87
CA THR A 53 16.71 -3.52 8.60
C THR A 53 17.24 -2.10 8.42
N PHE A 54 17.78 -1.47 9.48
CA PHE A 54 18.52 -0.21 9.39
C PHE A 54 19.84 -0.29 8.58
N HIS A 55 20.35 -1.49 8.28
CA HIS A 55 21.63 -1.67 7.57
C HIS A 55 21.55 -2.61 6.35
N ARG A 56 20.34 -3.07 5.99
CA ARG A 56 20.08 -4.01 4.88
C ARG A 56 18.97 -3.47 3.98
N PHE A 57 19.36 -2.47 3.18
CA PHE A 57 18.57 -1.71 2.22
C PHE A 57 17.80 -2.58 1.20
N ASP A 58 18.31 -3.76 0.89
CA ASP A 58 17.68 -4.79 0.05
C ASP A 58 16.31 -5.22 0.60
N LYS A 59 16.15 -5.30 1.92
CA LYS A 59 14.92 -5.77 2.57
C LYS A 59 13.84 -4.69 2.70
N PHE A 60 14.19 -3.42 2.87
CA PHE A 60 13.20 -2.33 2.84
C PHE A 60 12.63 -2.16 1.44
N ASN A 61 13.51 -2.12 0.43
CA ASN A 61 13.09 -2.07 -0.96
C ASN A 61 12.35 -3.34 -1.39
N ALA A 62 12.76 -4.55 -1.01
CA ALA A 62 11.95 -5.75 -1.28
C ALA A 62 10.55 -5.70 -0.63
N LYS A 63 10.37 -4.87 0.41
CA LYS A 63 9.09 -4.67 1.09
C LYS A 63 8.16 -3.68 0.43
N TYR A 64 8.68 -2.64 -0.21
CA TYR A 64 7.84 -1.61 -0.82
C TYR A 64 8.01 -1.50 -2.34
N ASN A 65 9.03 -2.12 -2.91
CA ASN A 65 9.24 -2.17 -4.35
C ASN A 65 8.28 -3.20 -4.97
N PRO A 66 7.31 -2.77 -5.78
CA PRO A 66 6.36 -3.68 -6.42
C PRO A 66 7.01 -4.59 -7.47
N ILE A 67 8.31 -4.44 -7.77
CA ILE A 67 9.01 -5.13 -8.87
C ILE A 67 9.81 -6.37 -8.40
N GLY A 68 10.19 -6.47 -7.11
CA GLY A 68 11.20 -7.43 -6.61
C GLY A 68 10.70 -8.52 -5.66
N GLU A 69 9.41 -8.86 -5.65
CA GLU A 69 8.77 -9.50 -4.50
C GLU A 69 8.90 -11.04 -4.37
N SER A 70 8.86 -11.51 -3.12
CA SER A 70 8.65 -12.93 -2.78
C SER A 70 7.27 -13.42 -3.26
N ARG A 71 7.23 -14.54 -4.00
CA ARG A 71 5.97 -15.11 -4.55
C ARG A 71 4.92 -15.39 -3.49
N LEU A 72 5.32 -15.81 -2.29
CA LEU A 72 4.38 -16.06 -1.20
C LEU A 72 3.75 -14.77 -0.68
N ARG A 73 4.53 -13.69 -0.64
CA ARG A 73 4.04 -12.38 -0.25
C ARG A 73 3.04 -11.84 -1.27
N GLU A 74 3.36 -11.93 -2.56
CA GLU A 74 2.45 -11.54 -3.64
C GLU A 74 1.10 -12.26 -3.49
N VAL A 75 1.12 -13.59 -3.27
CA VAL A 75 -0.10 -14.41 -3.16
C VAL A 75 -0.91 -14.12 -1.89
N PHE A 76 -0.25 -13.98 -0.72
CA PHE A 76 -0.95 -13.91 0.57
C PHE A 76 -1.12 -12.51 1.15
N LEU A 77 -0.30 -11.54 0.77
CA LEU A 77 -0.14 -10.27 1.49
C LEU A 77 -0.25 -9.02 0.59
N LYS A 78 -0.68 -9.18 -0.66
CA LYS A 78 -0.99 -8.08 -1.57
C LYS A 78 -2.47 -8.01 -1.88
N THR A 79 -2.94 -6.77 -2.04
CA THR A 79 -4.30 -6.43 -2.44
C THR A 79 -4.50 -6.61 -3.96
N ASP A 80 -3.48 -6.28 -4.75
CA ASP A 80 -3.43 -6.43 -6.21
C ASP A 80 -2.52 -7.61 -6.57
N ASN A 81 -3.12 -8.75 -6.92
CA ASN A 81 -2.44 -9.96 -7.39
C ASN A 81 -3.38 -10.76 -8.32
N HIS A 82 -2.94 -11.91 -8.83
CA HIS A 82 -3.75 -12.75 -9.74
C HIS A 82 -5.13 -13.15 -9.16
N MET A 83 -5.23 -13.26 -7.83
CA MET A 83 -6.45 -13.61 -7.10
C MET A 83 -7.19 -12.37 -6.57
N ASN A 84 -6.86 -11.18 -7.06
CA ASN A 84 -7.38 -9.89 -6.61
C ASN A 84 -7.33 -9.78 -5.07
N GLY A 85 -6.25 -10.22 -4.44
CA GLY A 85 -6.07 -10.07 -2.98
C GLY A 85 -7.00 -10.89 -2.09
N LYS A 86 -7.67 -11.93 -2.63
CA LYS A 86 -8.61 -12.81 -1.89
C LYS A 86 -8.04 -13.33 -0.58
N TYR A 87 -6.79 -13.82 -0.58
CA TYR A 87 -6.18 -14.37 0.63
C TYR A 87 -5.80 -13.30 1.63
N PHE A 88 -5.32 -12.14 1.16
CA PHE A 88 -5.00 -11.05 2.05
C PHE A 88 -6.25 -10.53 2.76
N ALA A 89 -7.35 -10.35 2.03
CA ALA A 89 -8.64 -9.97 2.61
C ALA A 89 -9.14 -10.97 3.64
N ARG A 90 -9.04 -12.27 3.37
CA ARG A 90 -9.40 -13.32 4.35
C ARG A 90 -8.58 -13.24 5.63
N ILE A 91 -7.28 -12.96 5.53
CA ILE A 91 -6.42 -12.77 6.70
C ILE A 91 -6.90 -11.56 7.50
N ILE A 92 -7.15 -10.43 6.84
CA ILE A 92 -7.63 -9.21 7.51
C ILE A 92 -8.98 -9.45 8.18
N ASN A 93 -9.90 -10.16 7.54
CA ASN A 93 -11.21 -10.46 8.11
C ASN A 93 -11.12 -11.39 9.32
N GLU A 94 -10.19 -12.37 9.34
CA GLU A 94 -9.94 -13.18 10.54
C GLU A 94 -9.39 -12.29 11.68
N VAL A 95 -8.48 -11.37 11.39
CA VAL A 95 -7.95 -10.42 12.40
C VAL A 95 -9.03 -9.45 12.89
N ALA A 96 -9.88 -8.95 11.99
CA ALA A 96 -10.98 -8.05 12.34
C ALA A 96 -11.99 -8.73 13.25
N ALA A 97 -12.34 -9.99 12.97
CA ALA A 97 -13.23 -10.77 13.83
C ALA A 97 -12.64 -10.96 15.24
N ASP A 98 -11.35 -11.28 15.35
CA ASP A 98 -10.67 -11.41 16.66
C ASP A 98 -10.67 -10.08 17.44
N LEU A 99 -10.53 -8.94 16.75
CA LEU A 99 -10.59 -7.60 17.35
C LEU A 99 -12.01 -7.23 17.79
N GLU A 100 -13.03 -7.60 17.04
CA GLU A 100 -14.45 -7.37 17.37
C GLU A 100 -14.91 -8.19 18.58
N GLU A 101 -14.40 -9.41 18.75
CA GLU A 101 -14.62 -10.21 19.97
C GLU A 101 -14.02 -9.52 21.22
N SER A 102 -12.99 -8.70 21.02
CA SER A 102 -12.29 -7.98 22.07
C SER A 102 -12.80 -6.53 22.20
N LYS A 103 -13.84 -6.31 23.03
CA LYS A 103 -14.55 -5.03 23.21
C LYS A 103 -13.71 -3.73 23.25
N TYR A 104 -12.49 -3.77 23.79
CA TYR A 104 -11.64 -2.58 23.98
C TYR A 104 -10.40 -2.55 23.09
N GLN A 105 -10.26 -3.48 22.15
CA GLN A 105 -9.14 -3.51 21.23
C GLN A 105 -9.53 -2.83 19.93
N ASN A 106 -8.70 -1.89 19.50
CA ASN A 106 -8.85 -1.20 18.22
C ASN A 106 -7.50 -1.23 17.51
N ALA A 107 -7.54 -1.20 16.18
CA ALA A 107 -6.34 -1.21 15.36
C ALA A 107 -6.38 -0.12 14.28
N GLU A 108 -5.27 0.58 14.14
CA GLU A 108 -4.99 1.45 13.01
C GLU A 108 -4.03 0.70 12.08
N LEU A 109 -4.58 0.07 11.04
CA LEU A 109 -3.83 -0.71 10.07
C LEU A 109 -3.37 0.16 8.90
N ARG A 110 -2.26 -0.21 8.26
CA ARG A 110 -1.68 0.53 7.14
C ARG A 110 -1.81 -0.22 5.82
N LEU A 111 -2.24 0.49 4.78
CA LEU A 111 -2.27 0.02 3.39
C LEU A 111 -1.45 0.96 2.52
N SER A 112 -0.72 0.40 1.56
CA SER A 112 0.12 1.20 0.66
C SER A 112 -0.64 1.66 -0.57
N ILE A 113 -0.48 2.95 -0.90
CA ILE A 113 -0.66 3.49 -2.26
C ILE A 113 0.71 4.00 -2.69
N TYR A 114 1.16 3.59 -3.88
CA TYR A 114 2.51 3.88 -4.35
C TYR A 114 2.59 5.15 -5.20
N GLY A 115 1.46 5.68 -5.69
CA GLY A 115 1.48 6.87 -6.56
C GLY A 115 2.06 6.61 -7.95
N LYS A 116 2.13 5.35 -8.37
CA LYS A 116 2.57 4.92 -9.71
C LYS A 116 1.48 5.16 -10.76
N SER A 117 0.22 5.01 -10.39
CA SER A 117 -0.93 5.15 -11.30
C SER A 117 -2.16 5.68 -10.57
N PRO A 118 -3.01 6.51 -11.21
CA PRO A 118 -4.24 7.00 -10.59
C PRO A 118 -5.24 5.87 -10.30
N ASN A 119 -5.14 4.74 -11.01
CA ASN A 119 -6.01 3.59 -10.86
C ASN A 119 -5.76 2.78 -9.57
N GLU A 120 -4.68 3.05 -8.83
CA GLU A 120 -4.37 2.34 -7.59
C GLU A 120 -5.48 2.48 -6.55
N TRP A 121 -6.06 3.68 -6.42
CA TRP A 121 -7.18 3.92 -5.52
C TRP A 121 -8.41 3.10 -5.86
N ALA A 122 -8.78 3.07 -7.16
CA ALA A 122 -9.92 2.30 -7.62
C ALA A 122 -9.73 0.80 -7.37
N LYS A 123 -8.53 0.26 -7.61
CA LYS A 123 -8.20 -1.14 -7.31
C LYS A 123 -8.29 -1.44 -5.82
N LEU A 124 -7.70 -0.58 -4.98
CA LEU A 124 -7.70 -0.78 -3.53
C LEU A 124 -9.11 -0.71 -2.95
N ALA A 125 -9.91 0.26 -3.39
CA ALA A 125 -11.28 0.41 -2.96
C ALA A 125 -12.15 -0.78 -3.39
N ASN A 126 -12.02 -1.23 -4.64
CA ASN A 126 -12.72 -2.41 -5.13
C ASN A 126 -12.36 -3.65 -4.30
N TRP A 127 -11.06 -3.87 -4.02
CA TRP A 127 -10.64 -4.95 -3.12
C TRP A 127 -11.30 -4.88 -1.74
N ALA A 128 -11.31 -3.70 -1.11
CA ALA A 128 -11.88 -3.53 0.22
C ALA A 128 -13.40 -3.80 0.24
N ILE A 129 -14.13 -3.30 -0.76
CA ILE A 129 -15.59 -3.49 -0.86
C ILE A 129 -15.94 -4.92 -1.26
N GLN A 130 -15.29 -5.47 -2.28
CA GLN A 130 -15.56 -6.82 -2.81
C GLN A 130 -15.40 -7.90 -1.74
N TYR A 131 -14.38 -7.80 -0.88
CA TYR A 131 -14.11 -8.78 0.17
C TYR A 131 -14.60 -8.36 1.56
N ASN A 132 -15.39 -7.28 1.63
CA ASN A 132 -15.98 -6.78 2.86
C ASN A 132 -14.95 -6.51 3.97
N VAL A 133 -13.82 -5.88 3.61
CA VAL A 133 -12.70 -5.62 4.51
C VAL A 133 -12.96 -4.34 5.31
N HIS A 134 -13.94 -4.40 6.20
CA HIS A 134 -14.29 -3.32 7.10
C HIS A 134 -14.65 -3.86 8.49
N SER A 135 -14.45 -3.04 9.52
CA SER A 135 -14.76 -3.35 10.91
C SER A 135 -14.91 -2.05 11.70
N ASP A 136 -15.74 -2.06 12.75
CA ASP A 136 -15.88 -0.92 13.64
C ASP A 136 -14.61 -0.67 14.47
N ASN A 137 -13.86 -1.74 14.76
CA ASN A 137 -12.63 -1.70 15.56
C ASN A 137 -11.37 -1.41 14.72
N VAL A 138 -11.49 -1.32 13.40
CA VAL A 138 -10.35 -1.13 12.48
C VAL A 138 -10.52 0.16 11.69
N ARG A 139 -9.45 0.97 11.64
CA ARG A 139 -9.34 2.13 10.76
C ARG A 139 -8.07 2.05 9.93
N TRP A 140 -8.11 2.66 8.74
CA TRP A 140 -7.02 2.57 7.78
C TRP A 140 -6.22 3.87 7.71
N LEU A 141 -4.90 3.74 7.80
CA LEU A 141 -3.96 4.75 7.33
C LEU A 141 -3.41 4.34 5.97
N ILE A 142 -3.31 5.31 5.07
CA ILE A 142 -2.74 5.09 3.75
C ILE A 142 -1.28 5.53 3.81
N GLN A 143 -0.39 4.55 3.76
CA GLN A 143 1.05 4.79 3.72
C GLN A 143 1.49 5.00 2.28
N ILE A 144 2.32 6.02 2.06
CA ILE A 144 2.82 6.43 0.76
C ILE A 144 4.34 6.33 0.80
N PRO A 145 4.91 5.27 0.21
CA PRO A 145 6.35 5.11 0.11
C PRO A 145 6.99 6.19 -0.76
N ARG A 146 8.07 6.83 -0.29
CA ARG A 146 8.81 7.87 -1.04
C ARG A 146 9.76 7.24 -2.08
N LEU A 147 9.19 6.62 -3.11
CA LEU A 147 9.91 5.85 -4.12
C LEU A 147 9.95 6.52 -5.51
N TYR A 148 9.88 7.86 -5.56
CA TYR A 148 9.87 8.60 -6.82
C TYR A 148 11.12 8.32 -7.67
N ASP A 149 12.29 8.27 -7.04
CA ASP A 149 13.57 7.91 -7.67
C ASP A 149 13.49 6.57 -8.44
N ILE A 150 12.90 5.55 -7.82
CA ILE A 150 12.69 4.24 -8.46
C ILE A 150 11.78 4.39 -9.68
N PHE A 151 10.70 5.15 -9.57
CA PHE A 151 9.76 5.34 -10.69
C PHE A 151 10.37 6.15 -11.83
N LYS A 152 11.20 7.14 -11.50
CA LYS A 152 11.91 7.99 -12.44
C LYS A 152 12.96 7.19 -13.22
N VAL A 153 13.82 6.43 -12.53
CA VAL A 153 14.82 5.55 -13.17
C VAL A 153 14.17 4.51 -14.08
N ASN A 154 13.02 3.95 -13.67
CA ASN A 154 12.25 3.01 -14.50
C ASN A 154 11.39 3.69 -15.57
N LYS A 155 11.47 5.01 -15.74
CA LYS A 155 10.72 5.80 -16.74
C LYS A 155 9.21 5.61 -16.65
N ILE A 156 8.70 5.40 -15.43
CA ILE A 156 7.27 5.25 -15.18
C ILE A 156 6.60 6.64 -15.08
N MET A 157 7.33 7.64 -14.58
CA MET A 157 6.87 9.02 -14.47
C MET A 157 8.00 10.00 -14.80
N ASN A 158 7.64 11.20 -15.24
CA ASN A 158 8.61 12.20 -15.70
C ASN A 158 8.97 13.24 -14.67
N ASN A 159 8.03 13.62 -13.79
CA ASN A 159 8.24 14.64 -12.78
C ASN A 159 7.46 14.31 -11.50
N PHE A 160 7.79 15.00 -10.41
CA PHE A 160 7.18 14.77 -9.11
C PHE A 160 5.68 15.11 -9.09
N GLN A 161 5.22 16.06 -9.93
CA GLN A 161 3.80 16.37 -10.04
C GLN A 161 2.96 15.16 -10.44
N GLN A 162 3.45 14.28 -11.33
CA GLN A 162 2.72 13.06 -11.70
C GLN A 162 2.49 12.14 -10.51
N PHE A 163 3.49 12.02 -9.61
CA PHE A 163 3.36 11.25 -8.37
C PHE A 163 2.26 11.82 -7.48
N LEU A 164 2.26 13.14 -7.24
CA LEU A 164 1.24 13.82 -6.45
C LEU A 164 -0.15 13.70 -7.08
N SER A 165 -0.26 13.89 -8.40
CA SER A 165 -1.53 13.76 -9.13
C SER A 165 -2.10 12.36 -9.00
N ASN A 166 -1.27 11.31 -9.14
CA ASN A 166 -1.73 9.93 -8.98
C ASN A 166 -2.31 9.63 -7.59
N ILE A 167 -1.85 10.34 -6.56
CA ILE A 167 -2.32 10.18 -5.18
C ILE A 167 -3.58 11.02 -4.94
N PHE A 168 -3.55 12.32 -5.25
CA PHE A 168 -4.57 13.26 -4.80
C PHE A 168 -5.69 13.50 -5.81
N GLN A 169 -5.42 13.42 -7.11
CA GLN A 169 -6.44 13.70 -8.13
C GLN A 169 -7.66 12.77 -7.99
N PRO A 170 -7.51 11.43 -7.86
CA PRO A 170 -8.68 10.56 -7.66
C PRO A 170 -9.48 10.89 -6.40
N LEU A 171 -8.81 11.40 -5.36
CA LEU A 171 -9.45 11.80 -4.11
C LEU A 171 -10.24 13.10 -4.25
N PHE A 172 -9.74 14.07 -5.02
CA PHE A 172 -10.48 15.28 -5.35
C PHE A 172 -11.70 14.95 -6.22
N GLU A 173 -11.53 14.13 -7.26
CA GLU A 173 -12.60 13.74 -8.18
C GLU A 173 -13.77 13.05 -7.45
N VAL A 174 -13.47 12.10 -6.55
CA VAL A 174 -14.50 11.41 -5.75
C VAL A 174 -15.08 12.27 -4.63
N SER A 175 -14.32 13.26 -4.15
CA SER A 175 -14.82 14.24 -3.18
C SER A 175 -15.67 15.31 -3.84
N LEU A 176 -15.54 15.57 -5.14
CA LEU A 176 -16.41 16.48 -5.89
C LEU A 176 -17.71 15.79 -6.31
N ASP A 177 -17.62 14.58 -6.85
CA ASP A 177 -18.76 13.74 -7.20
C ASP A 177 -18.53 12.28 -6.78
N PRO A 178 -19.20 11.81 -5.71
CA PRO A 178 -19.13 10.43 -5.25
C PRO A 178 -19.51 9.38 -6.31
N ASN A 179 -20.28 9.75 -7.34
CA ASN A 179 -20.70 8.82 -8.40
C ASN A 179 -19.56 8.43 -9.35
N ASN A 180 -18.48 9.22 -9.41
CA ASN A 180 -17.30 8.90 -10.21
C ASN A 180 -16.67 7.57 -9.76
N ASN A 181 -16.69 7.29 -8.45
CA ASN A 181 -16.20 6.03 -7.89
C ASN A 181 -16.84 5.79 -6.51
N ILE A 182 -17.97 5.08 -6.50
CA ILE A 182 -18.77 4.84 -5.30
C ILE A 182 -18.01 3.94 -4.32
N GLU A 183 -17.26 2.97 -4.82
CA GLU A 183 -16.43 2.06 -4.04
C GLU A 183 -15.35 2.85 -3.28
N LEU A 184 -14.66 3.76 -3.96
CA LEU A 184 -13.65 4.63 -3.35
C LEU A 184 -14.29 5.56 -2.32
N HIS A 185 -15.42 6.18 -2.63
CA HIS A 185 -16.14 7.02 -1.68
C HIS A 185 -16.44 6.27 -0.37
N LYS A 186 -16.97 5.04 -0.47
CA LYS A 186 -17.26 4.17 0.68
C LYS A 186 -16.00 3.72 1.42
N PHE A 187 -14.93 3.40 0.70
CA PHE A 187 -13.68 3.03 1.32
C PHE A 187 -13.09 4.17 2.14
N LEU A 188 -13.13 5.40 1.61
CA LEU A 188 -12.57 6.58 2.27
C LEU A 188 -13.25 6.92 3.60
N THR A 189 -14.48 6.47 3.87
CA THR A 189 -15.12 6.68 5.19
C THR A 189 -14.43 5.91 6.31
N HIS A 190 -13.68 4.85 5.98
CA HIS A 190 -12.90 4.05 6.91
C HIS A 190 -11.41 4.45 6.97
N VAL A 191 -11.00 5.36 6.08
CA VAL A 191 -9.65 5.92 6.05
C VAL A 191 -9.60 7.15 6.95
N ILE A 192 -8.60 7.20 7.82
CA ILE A 192 -8.42 8.27 8.80
C ILE A 192 -7.25 9.19 8.48
N GLY A 193 -6.29 8.75 7.67
CA GLY A 193 -5.08 9.55 7.46
C GLY A 193 -4.10 8.98 6.47
N PHE A 194 -3.05 9.78 6.25
CA PHE A 194 -1.93 9.47 5.38
C PHE A 194 -0.64 9.41 6.20
N ASP A 195 0.26 8.52 5.80
CA ASP A 195 1.57 8.31 6.41
C ASP A 195 2.62 8.31 5.29
N SER A 196 3.75 9.00 5.44
CA SER A 196 4.81 9.03 4.43
C SER A 196 5.99 8.22 4.92
N VAL A 197 6.38 7.19 4.16
CA VAL A 197 7.36 6.21 4.64
C VAL A 197 8.55 6.11 3.69
N ASP A 198 9.76 6.14 4.22
CA ASP A 198 10.99 5.69 3.55
C ASP A 198 12.01 5.25 4.60
N ASP A 199 13.20 4.87 4.16
CA ASP A 199 14.37 4.70 5.01
C ASP A 199 14.91 6.06 5.48
N GLU A 200 14.57 6.44 6.70
CA GLU A 200 15.02 7.68 7.37
C GLU A 200 16.53 7.72 7.66
N SER A 201 17.28 6.64 7.39
CA SER A 201 18.74 6.66 7.51
C SER A 201 19.45 7.18 6.25
N LYS A 202 18.73 7.33 5.12
CA LYS A 202 19.30 7.88 3.89
C LYS A 202 19.74 9.33 4.12
N PRO A 203 20.98 9.69 3.81
CA PRO A 203 21.40 11.08 3.88
C PRO A 203 20.61 11.90 2.85
N GLU A 204 19.96 12.94 3.30
CA GLU A 204 19.27 13.91 2.46
C GLU A 204 19.72 15.32 2.82
N ASN A 205 19.56 16.27 1.88
CA ASN A 205 19.79 17.67 2.17
C ASN A 205 18.51 18.26 2.83
N PRO A 206 18.54 18.63 4.11
CA PRO A 206 17.35 19.10 4.82
C PRO A 206 16.95 20.53 4.43
N ILE A 207 17.81 21.25 3.70
CA ILE A 207 17.58 22.66 3.36
C ILE A 207 16.66 22.74 2.14
N LEU A 208 15.44 23.22 2.36
CA LEU A 208 14.58 23.72 1.30
C LEU A 208 15.01 25.15 0.95
N ASP A 209 15.71 25.29 -0.16
CA ASP A 209 16.03 26.59 -0.73
C ASP A 209 14.73 27.27 -1.21
N PRO A 210 14.54 28.59 -1.00
CA PRO A 210 13.46 29.34 -1.64
C PRO A 210 13.37 29.14 -3.16
N ASP A 211 14.50 28.88 -3.82
CA ASP A 211 14.57 28.62 -5.27
C ASP A 211 14.40 27.13 -5.63
N VAL A 212 13.85 26.31 -4.72
CA VAL A 212 13.57 24.90 -4.99
C VAL A 212 12.53 24.77 -6.12
N ARG A 213 12.81 23.88 -7.08
CA ARG A 213 11.94 23.60 -8.24
C ARG A 213 10.54 23.18 -7.78
N THR A 214 9.50 23.61 -8.49
CA THR A 214 8.12 23.16 -8.22
C THR A 214 7.95 21.67 -8.62
N PRO A 215 6.88 20.98 -8.20
CA PRO A 215 6.69 19.56 -8.52
C PRO A 215 6.64 19.28 -10.02
N GLU A 216 6.14 20.24 -10.81
CA GLU A 216 6.09 20.15 -12.27
C GLU A 216 7.49 20.17 -12.90
N GLU A 217 8.40 20.92 -12.28
CA GLU A 217 9.77 21.15 -12.72
C GLU A 217 10.78 20.20 -12.06
N TRP A 218 10.37 19.46 -11.02
CA TRP A 218 11.20 18.44 -10.40
C TRP A 218 11.27 17.20 -11.30
N ASP A 219 12.30 17.17 -12.13
CA ASP A 219 12.59 16.11 -13.09
C ASP A 219 13.93 15.41 -12.82
N ASP A 220 14.53 15.62 -11.65
CA ASP A 220 15.78 14.99 -11.24
C ASP A 220 15.61 13.47 -11.06
N ASP A 221 16.71 12.73 -11.23
CA ASP A 221 16.76 11.29 -10.98
C ASP A 221 16.84 11.00 -9.48
N GLU A 222 17.29 11.97 -8.68
CA GLU A 222 17.30 11.89 -7.22
C GLU A 222 15.91 12.14 -6.61
N ASN A 223 15.68 11.50 -5.45
CA ASN A 223 14.45 11.65 -4.70
C ASN A 223 14.36 13.07 -4.08
N PRO A 224 13.20 13.74 -4.12
CA PRO A 224 13.02 14.97 -3.36
C PRO A 224 13.30 14.77 -1.86
N PRO A 225 13.83 15.77 -1.15
CA PRO A 225 14.03 15.71 0.30
C PRO A 225 12.71 15.43 1.06
N TYR A 226 12.78 14.82 2.24
CA TYR A 226 11.61 14.55 3.09
C TYR A 226 10.72 15.77 3.32
N ALA A 227 11.33 16.92 3.61
CA ALA A 227 10.60 18.15 3.85
C ALA A 227 9.79 18.59 2.61
N TYR A 228 10.32 18.34 1.41
CA TYR A 228 9.62 18.60 0.15
C TYR A 228 8.39 17.70 0.01
N TYR A 229 8.56 16.39 0.23
CA TYR A 229 7.45 15.43 0.25
C TYR A 229 6.35 15.86 1.22
N LEU A 230 6.72 16.11 2.48
CA LEU A 230 5.75 16.48 3.51
C LEU A 230 5.02 17.77 3.18
N TYR A 231 5.72 18.79 2.67
CA TYR A 231 5.10 20.06 2.31
C TYR A 231 3.98 19.87 1.27
N TYR A 232 4.29 19.21 0.15
CA TYR A 232 3.30 19.02 -0.91
C TYR A 232 2.21 18.02 -0.53
N MET A 233 2.54 16.98 0.25
CA MET A 233 1.55 16.06 0.81
C MET A 233 0.57 16.80 1.74
N TYR A 234 1.09 17.65 2.63
CA TYR A 234 0.29 18.43 3.57
C TYR A 234 -0.57 19.48 2.85
N ALA A 235 -0.01 20.21 1.89
CA ALA A 235 -0.72 21.23 1.12
C ALA A 235 -1.91 20.64 0.36
N ASN A 236 -1.69 19.54 -0.37
CA ASN A 236 -2.76 18.84 -1.10
C ASN A 236 -3.81 18.25 -0.15
N MET A 237 -3.38 17.58 0.92
CA MET A 237 -4.30 17.01 1.91
C MET A 237 -5.16 18.09 2.58
N ASN A 238 -4.60 19.26 2.91
CA ASN A 238 -5.35 20.35 3.51
C ASN A 238 -6.43 20.90 2.57
N MET A 239 -6.09 21.10 1.30
CA MET A 239 -7.06 21.54 0.30
C MET A 239 -8.18 20.49 0.12
N LEU A 240 -7.80 19.21 0.04
CA LEU A 240 -8.75 18.11 0.00
C LEU A 240 -9.66 18.07 1.23
N ASN A 241 -9.10 18.29 2.42
CA ASN A 241 -9.86 18.32 3.67
C ASN A 241 -10.83 19.49 3.75
N GLN A 242 -10.46 20.66 3.24
CA GLN A 242 -11.36 21.82 3.15
C GLN A 242 -12.58 21.47 2.29
N LEU A 243 -12.34 20.95 1.08
CA LEU A 243 -13.40 20.48 0.18
C LEU A 243 -14.29 19.42 0.85
N ARG A 244 -13.69 18.37 1.42
CA ARG A 244 -14.44 17.29 2.06
C ARG A 244 -15.27 17.78 3.24
N LYS A 245 -14.73 18.71 4.03
CA LYS A 245 -15.44 19.32 5.15
C LYS A 245 -16.63 20.17 4.69
N GLU A 246 -16.49 20.94 3.62
CA GLU A 246 -17.59 21.71 3.02
C GLU A 246 -18.73 20.81 2.53
N GLN A 247 -18.40 19.60 2.06
CA GLN A 247 -19.37 18.58 1.67
C GLN A 247 -19.86 17.67 2.81
N GLY A 248 -19.44 17.93 4.06
CA GLY A 248 -19.84 17.14 5.23
C GLY A 248 -19.25 15.72 5.28
N MET A 249 -18.17 15.46 4.54
CA MET A 249 -17.45 14.18 4.54
C MET A 249 -16.37 14.13 5.63
N ASN A 250 -15.84 12.93 5.90
CA ASN A 250 -14.70 12.76 6.81
C ASN A 250 -13.41 13.38 6.23
N THR A 251 -12.58 13.92 7.12
CA THR A 251 -11.27 14.48 6.78
C THR A 251 -10.13 13.54 7.18
N PHE A 252 -8.96 13.77 6.62
CA PHE A 252 -7.77 12.95 6.85
C PHE A 252 -6.74 13.71 7.71
N VAL A 253 -5.93 12.98 8.46
CA VAL A 253 -4.77 13.53 9.17
C VAL A 253 -3.47 13.03 8.55
N LEU A 254 -2.48 13.91 8.43
CA LEU A 254 -1.12 13.52 8.05
C LEU A 254 -0.39 13.07 9.33
N ARG A 255 0.03 11.81 9.35
CA ARG A 255 0.77 11.17 10.45
C ARG A 255 2.02 10.50 9.87
N PRO A 256 3.02 11.30 9.48
CA PRO A 256 4.28 10.80 8.94
C PRO A 256 5.21 10.28 10.04
#